data_AF-A0AAJ0CNF2-F1
#
_entry.id   AF-A0AAJ0CNF2-F1
#
_cell.length_a   1.000
_cell.length_b   1.000
_cell.length_c   1.000
_cell.angle_alpha   90.00
_cell.angle_beta   90.00
_cell.angle_gamma   90.00
#
_symmetry.space_group_name_H-M   'P 1'
#
loop_
_entity.id
_entity.type
_entity.pdbx_description
1 polymer ?
#
loop_
_entity_poly.entity_id
_entity_poly.type
_entity_poly.pdbx_seq_one_letter_code
_entity_poly.pdbx_strand_id
1 'polypeptide(L)'
;MKDLAQPPPKPSDGPPRAVVPTDLSKSLRVIGAGYPRTGTSSLTLALEILFEAPVMHSGSSCLEREESFIKTWIEIMNNSGTYNQPTQESTRRALRSLCAGYVGITDAPGALFIRELVEEFPDAIVICTQRNPEKWLKSFQAVGESIMMLKTLNLVLSPLPSVRYFGSWINALMKR
;
A
#
# COMPACT_ATOMS: atom_id res chain seq x y z
N MET A 1 -37.84 16.00 -5.29
CA MET A 1 -37.44 14.88 -4.42
C MET A 1 -35.93 14.79 -4.52
N LYS A 2 -35.21 14.93 -3.40
CA LYS A 2 -33.76 14.70 -3.39
C LYS A 2 -33.56 13.20 -3.53
N ASP A 3 -32.82 12.78 -4.55
CA ASP A 3 -32.30 11.41 -4.64
C ASP A 3 -31.51 11.14 -3.36
N LEU A 4 -32.12 10.39 -2.45
CA LEU A 4 -31.42 9.83 -1.32
C LEU A 4 -30.55 8.72 -1.88
N ALA A 5 -29.30 9.08 -2.20
CA ALA A 5 -28.26 8.10 -2.49
C ALA A 5 -28.34 7.00 -1.42
N GLN A 6 -28.43 5.75 -1.88
CA GLN A 6 -28.40 4.59 -1.00
C GLN A 6 -27.20 4.73 -0.06
N PRO A 7 -27.34 4.44 1.25
CA PRO A 7 -26.21 4.48 2.15
C PRO A 7 -25.12 3.55 1.61
N PRO A 8 -23.83 3.95 1.70
CA PRO A 8 -22.74 3.14 1.19
C PRO A 8 -22.81 1.73 1.79
N PRO A 9 -22.44 0.69 1.01
CA PRO A 9 -22.45 -0.68 1.51
C PRO A 9 -21.65 -0.74 2.81
N LYS A 10 -22.17 -1.50 3.79
CA LYS A 10 -21.47 -1.67 5.06
C LYS A 10 -20.06 -2.18 4.79
N PRO A 11 -19.02 -1.57 5.38
CA PRO A 11 -17.66 -2.08 5.25
C PRO A 11 -17.62 -3.53 5.75
N SER A 12 -16.88 -4.39 5.05
CA SER A 12 -16.69 -5.78 5.46
C SER A 12 -16.10 -5.86 6.87
N ASP A 13 -16.51 -6.84 7.69
CA ASP A 13 -16.03 -7.06 9.07
C ASP A 13 -14.55 -7.52 9.17
N GLY A 14 -13.72 -7.22 8.17
CA GLY A 14 -12.33 -7.67 8.05
C GLY A 14 -11.37 -6.59 7.54
N PRO A 15 -10.06 -6.88 7.45
CA PRO A 15 -9.10 -5.96 6.86
C PRO A 15 -9.48 -5.66 5.40
N PRO A 16 -9.13 -4.45 4.89
CA PRO A 16 -9.38 -4.10 3.51
C PRO A 16 -8.70 -5.14 2.61
N ARG A 17 -9.49 -5.71 1.70
CA ARG A 17 -8.99 -6.60 0.65
C ARG A 17 -8.41 -5.77 -0.48
N ALA A 18 -7.49 -6.36 -1.23
CA ALA A 18 -6.98 -5.74 -2.44
C ALA A 18 -8.11 -5.60 -3.47
N VAL A 19 -8.38 -4.37 -3.86
CA VAL A 19 -9.29 -4.04 -4.96
C VAL A 19 -8.46 -3.83 -6.22
N VAL A 20 -8.88 -4.41 -7.35
CA VAL A 20 -8.32 -4.11 -8.68
C VAL A 20 -9.21 -3.04 -9.32
N PRO A 21 -8.72 -1.80 -9.51
CA PRO A 21 -9.51 -0.74 -10.12
C PRO A 21 -9.91 -1.10 -11.55
N THR A 22 -11.18 -0.88 -11.89
CA THR A 22 -11.70 -1.03 -13.26
C THR A 22 -11.73 0.30 -14.00
N ASP A 23 -11.94 1.41 -13.29
CA ASP A 23 -11.86 2.77 -13.82
C ASP A 23 -10.45 3.34 -13.60
N LEU A 24 -9.62 3.29 -14.64
CA LEU A 24 -8.24 3.80 -14.60
C LEU A 24 -8.13 5.31 -14.80
N SER A 25 -9.25 6.02 -15.00
CA SER A 25 -9.24 7.48 -15.12
C SER A 25 -9.06 8.20 -13.77
N LYS A 26 -9.22 7.48 -12.66
CA LYS A 26 -9.01 8.04 -11.32
C LYS A 26 -7.53 8.33 -11.06
N SER A 27 -7.28 9.44 -10.39
CA SER A 27 -5.97 9.85 -9.91
C SER A 27 -5.93 9.86 -8.38
N LEU A 28 -4.73 9.75 -7.83
CA LEU A 28 -4.48 9.74 -6.40
C LEU A 28 -4.87 11.09 -5.78
N ARG A 29 -5.72 11.06 -4.76
CA ARG A 29 -6.16 12.24 -4.00
C ARG A 29 -5.64 12.25 -2.56
N VAL A 30 -5.31 11.08 -2.02
CA VAL A 30 -4.79 10.94 -0.64
C VAL A 30 -3.57 10.04 -0.60
N ILE A 31 -2.51 10.54 0.03
CA ILE A 31 -1.28 9.79 0.33
C ILE A 31 -1.21 9.53 1.84
N GLY A 32 -1.29 8.27 2.23
CA GLY A 32 -1.11 7.83 3.61
C GLY A 32 0.36 7.66 3.96
N ALA A 33 0.89 8.58 4.78
CA ALA A 33 2.27 8.59 5.27
C ALA A 33 2.47 7.85 6.60
N GLY A 34 1.40 7.29 7.18
CA GLY A 34 1.49 6.52 8.41
C GLY A 34 2.17 5.16 8.21
N TYR A 35 3.07 4.80 9.12
CA TYR A 35 3.69 3.48 9.12
C TYR A 35 2.66 2.35 9.29
N PRO A 36 3.01 1.11 8.88
CA PRO A 36 2.21 -0.05 9.25
C PRO A 36 1.91 -0.06 10.75
N ARG A 37 0.72 -0.52 11.11
CA ARG A 37 0.23 -0.64 12.51
C ARG A 37 -0.09 0.68 13.21
N THR A 38 -0.23 1.77 12.45
CA THR A 38 -0.74 3.08 12.94
C THR A 38 -2.22 3.33 12.61
N GLY A 39 -2.96 2.32 12.13
CA GLY A 39 -4.36 2.46 11.73
C GLY A 39 -4.58 2.56 10.21
N THR A 40 -3.58 2.17 9.41
CA THR A 40 -3.61 2.25 7.94
C THR A 40 -4.82 1.56 7.32
N SER A 41 -5.17 0.35 7.79
CA SER A 41 -6.37 -0.38 7.31
C SER A 41 -7.68 0.37 7.57
N SER A 42 -7.85 0.97 8.75
CA SER A 42 -9.04 1.76 9.06
C SER A 42 -9.10 3.03 8.22
N LEU A 43 -7.95 3.66 7.97
CA LEU A 43 -7.86 4.79 7.06
C LEU A 43 -8.24 4.40 5.62
N THR A 44 -7.76 3.27 5.11
CA THR A 44 -8.14 2.76 3.78
C THR A 44 -9.66 2.65 3.67
N LEU A 45 -10.31 1.94 4.59
CA LEU A 45 -11.76 1.74 4.57
C LEU A 45 -12.53 3.05 4.68
N ALA A 46 -12.09 3.97 5.54
CA ALA A 46 -12.73 5.28 5.68
C ALA A 46 -12.64 6.10 4.38
N LEU A 47 -11.51 6.05 3.69
CA LEU A 47 -11.32 6.74 2.41
C LEU A 47 -12.15 6.09 1.30
N GLU A 48 -12.26 4.75 1.26
CA GLU A 48 -13.14 4.06 0.30
C GLU A 48 -14.61 4.46 0.49
N ILE A 49 -15.07 4.57 1.74
CA ILE A 49 -16.42 5.06 2.06
C ILE A 49 -16.59 6.52 1.62
N LEU A 50 -15.62 7.39 1.96
CA LEU A 50 -15.71 8.82 1.68
C LEU A 50 -15.73 9.12 0.18
N PHE A 51 -15.00 8.33 -0.60
CA PHE A 51 -14.76 8.60 -2.00
C PHE A 51 -15.53 7.70 -2.96
N GLU A 52 -16.18 6.66 -2.45
CA GLU A 52 -16.87 5.63 -3.23
C GLU A 52 -15.96 5.09 -4.36
N ALA A 53 -14.66 4.92 -4.06
CA ALA A 53 -13.65 4.55 -5.03
C ALA A 53 -12.49 3.78 -4.37
N PRO A 54 -11.74 2.96 -5.13
CA PRO A 54 -10.70 2.09 -4.58
C PRO A 54 -9.56 2.86 -3.90
N VAL A 55 -9.13 2.37 -2.75
CA VAL A 55 -7.94 2.88 -2.04
C VAL A 55 -6.96 1.73 -1.86
N MET A 56 -5.72 1.93 -2.30
CA MET A 56 -4.69 0.91 -2.17
C MET A 56 -4.22 0.82 -0.71
N HIS A 57 -4.43 -0.34 -0.10
CA HIS A 57 -3.64 -0.76 1.06
C HIS A 57 -2.45 -1.56 0.54
N SER A 58 -1.26 -0.94 0.53
CA SER A 58 -0.12 -1.41 -0.28
C SER A 58 0.35 -2.81 0.12
N GLY A 59 0.36 -3.12 1.41
CA GLY A 59 0.86 -4.39 1.95
C GLY A 59 -0.04 -5.56 1.56
N SER A 60 -1.35 -5.44 1.81
CA SER A 60 -2.33 -6.45 1.39
C SER A 60 -2.38 -6.60 -0.14
N SER A 61 -2.31 -5.49 -0.87
CA SER A 61 -2.29 -5.50 -2.33
C SER A 61 -1.11 -6.29 -2.90
N CYS A 62 0.06 -6.28 -2.27
CA CYS A 62 1.20 -7.09 -2.71
C CYS A 62 0.95 -8.60 -2.58
N LEU A 63 0.09 -9.03 -1.65
CA LEU A 63 -0.20 -10.44 -1.41
C LEU A 63 -1.39 -10.95 -2.22
N GLU A 64 -2.36 -10.09 -2.49
CA GLU A 64 -3.66 -10.48 -3.04
C GLU A 64 -3.83 -10.14 -4.54
N ARG A 65 -2.98 -9.26 -5.10
CA ARG A 65 -2.99 -8.94 -6.53
C ARG A 65 -2.14 -9.88 -7.37
N GLU A 66 -2.25 -9.70 -8.68
CA GLU A 66 -1.48 -10.45 -9.67
C GLU A 66 0.04 -10.26 -9.48
N GLU A 67 0.83 -11.22 -9.92
CA GLU A 67 2.27 -11.25 -9.61
C GLU A 67 3.05 -10.05 -10.15
N SER A 68 2.60 -9.45 -11.25
CA SER A 68 3.24 -8.23 -11.77
C SER A 68 3.20 -7.11 -10.74
N PHE A 69 2.17 -7.03 -9.91
CA PHE A 69 2.03 -5.99 -8.90
C PHE A 69 3.14 -6.05 -7.84
N ILE A 70 3.33 -7.23 -7.22
CA ILE A 70 4.41 -7.42 -6.24
C ILE A 70 5.80 -7.32 -6.89
N LYS A 71 5.96 -7.80 -8.13
CA LYS A 71 7.22 -7.68 -8.89
C LYS A 71 7.60 -6.22 -9.16
N THR A 72 6.65 -5.38 -9.56
CA THR A 72 6.89 -3.94 -9.78
C THR A 72 7.29 -3.26 -8.47
N TRP A 73 6.65 -3.58 -7.34
CA TRP A 73 7.09 -3.06 -6.03
C TRP A 73 8.51 -3.50 -5.68
N ILE A 74 8.85 -4.79 -5.87
CA ILE A 74 10.21 -5.32 -5.66
C ILE A 74 11.23 -4.58 -6.53
N GLU A 75 10.90 -4.37 -7.80
CA GLU A 75 11.76 -3.67 -8.75
C GLU A 75 12.04 -2.24 -8.29
N ILE A 76 10.99 -1.45 -8.01
CA ILE A 76 11.20 -0.07 -7.59
C ILE A 76 11.92 0.00 -6.25
N MET A 77 11.62 -0.86 -5.28
CA MET A 77 12.33 -0.84 -3.98
C MET A 77 13.82 -1.19 -4.12
N ASN A 78 14.21 -2.06 -5.07
CA ASN A 78 15.62 -2.36 -5.30
C ASN A 78 16.35 -1.28 -6.11
N ASN A 79 15.65 -0.55 -6.98
CA ASN A 79 16.27 0.37 -7.94
C ASN A 79 16.16 1.85 -7.53
N SER A 80 15.28 2.17 -6.59
CA SER A 80 15.09 3.54 -6.11
C SER A 80 16.19 3.92 -5.12
N GLY A 81 16.86 5.04 -5.38
CA GLY A 81 17.88 5.61 -4.50
C GLY A 81 17.29 6.06 -3.16
N THR A 82 18.11 6.18 -2.11
CA THR A 82 17.64 6.56 -0.76
C THR A 82 16.95 7.93 -0.74
N TYR A 83 16.31 8.29 0.38
CA TYR A 83 15.53 9.53 0.54
C TYR A 83 16.25 10.84 0.11
N ASN A 84 17.58 10.85 0.04
CA ASN A 84 18.36 12.03 -0.37
C ASN A 84 18.76 12.05 -1.86
N GLN A 85 18.42 11.02 -2.63
CA GLN A 85 18.76 10.94 -4.06
C GLN A 85 17.58 11.34 -4.92
N PRO A 86 17.77 12.05 -6.05
CA PRO A 86 16.67 12.43 -6.95
C PRO A 86 15.83 11.23 -7.39
N THR A 87 14.53 11.44 -7.52
CA THR A 87 13.61 10.39 -7.98
C THR A 87 13.91 10.06 -9.44
N GLN A 88 14.21 8.79 -9.71
CA GLN A 88 14.37 8.31 -11.09
C GLN A 88 13.02 8.28 -11.82
N GLU A 89 13.02 8.65 -13.10
CA GLU A 89 11.81 8.63 -13.94
C GLU A 89 11.19 7.22 -14.05
N SER A 90 12.01 6.17 -13.98
CA SER A 90 11.54 4.77 -13.90
C SER A 90 10.69 4.53 -12.66
N THR A 91 11.11 5.02 -11.50
CA THR A 91 10.35 4.95 -10.24
C THR A 91 9.03 5.72 -10.36
N ARG A 92 9.06 6.94 -10.90
CA ARG A 92 7.85 7.76 -11.10
C ARG A 92 6.83 7.07 -12.00
N ARG A 93 7.30 6.53 -13.13
CA ARG A 93 6.45 5.78 -14.07
C ARG A 93 5.82 4.54 -13.44
N ALA A 94 6.60 3.79 -12.67
CA ALA A 94 6.11 2.63 -11.95
C ALA A 94 5.08 3.02 -10.87
N LEU A 95 5.31 4.11 -10.13
CA LEU A 95 4.33 4.62 -9.15
C LEU A 95 3.03 5.08 -9.82
N ARG A 96 3.09 5.78 -10.97
CA ARG A 96 1.90 6.09 -11.77
C ARG A 96 1.12 4.83 -12.14
N SER A 97 1.82 3.81 -12.63
CA SER A 97 1.20 2.54 -13.03
C SER A 97 0.56 1.80 -11.85
N LEU A 98 1.28 1.71 -10.72
CA LEU A 98 0.78 1.08 -9.49
C LEU A 98 -0.46 1.81 -8.95
N CYS A 99 -0.45 3.14 -8.97
CA CYS A 99 -1.53 3.98 -8.42
C CYS A 99 -2.71 4.20 -9.38
N ALA A 100 -2.62 3.76 -10.64
CA ALA A 100 -3.67 3.96 -11.63
C ALA A 100 -5.01 3.41 -11.16
N GLY A 101 -6.05 4.24 -11.19
CA GLY A 101 -7.40 3.88 -10.76
C GLY A 101 -7.65 3.91 -9.25
N TYR A 102 -6.63 4.17 -8.42
CA TYR A 102 -6.81 4.35 -6.98
C TYR A 102 -6.94 5.84 -6.64
N VAL A 103 -7.85 6.16 -5.71
CA VAL A 103 -8.00 7.53 -5.17
C VAL A 103 -7.16 7.78 -3.92
N GLY A 104 -6.57 6.74 -3.34
CA GLY A 104 -5.61 6.88 -2.27
C GLY A 104 -4.68 5.68 -2.14
N ILE A 105 -3.58 5.89 -1.44
CA ILE A 105 -2.57 4.86 -1.13
C ILE A 105 -2.21 4.93 0.34
N THR A 106 -2.10 3.78 0.99
CA THR A 106 -1.82 3.66 2.43
C THR A 106 -0.91 2.46 2.68
N ASP A 107 -0.33 2.41 3.88
CA ASP A 107 0.53 1.30 4.32
C ASP A 107 1.84 1.15 3.52
N ALA A 108 2.69 0.20 3.92
CA ALA A 108 3.93 -0.08 3.21
C ALA A 108 3.71 -1.06 2.04
N PRO A 109 4.44 -0.92 0.92
CA PRO A 109 5.56 0.00 0.68
C PRO A 109 5.19 1.45 0.33
N GLY A 110 3.95 1.77 -0.03
CA GLY A 110 3.57 3.12 -0.47
C GLY A 110 4.02 4.24 0.48
N ALA A 111 3.91 4.01 1.80
CA ALA A 111 4.35 4.94 2.83
C ALA A 111 5.88 5.21 2.86
N LEU A 112 6.68 4.43 2.12
CA LEU A 112 8.13 4.63 1.97
C LEU A 112 8.51 5.46 0.72
N PHE A 113 7.51 5.87 -0.08
CA PHE A 113 7.68 6.62 -1.32
C PHE A 113 6.98 7.98 -1.26
N ILE A 114 6.85 8.57 -0.06
CA ILE A 114 6.07 9.83 0.12
C ILE A 114 6.62 10.96 -0.73
N ARG A 115 7.94 11.10 -0.81
CA ARG A 115 8.56 12.16 -1.61
C ARG A 115 8.21 11.99 -3.09
N GLU A 116 8.40 10.78 -3.61
CA GLU A 116 8.09 10.44 -4.99
C GLU A 116 6.60 10.59 -5.31
N LEU A 117 5.72 10.18 -4.38
CA LEU A 117 4.27 10.27 -4.54
C LEU A 117 3.80 11.73 -4.51
N VAL A 118 4.36 12.60 -3.68
CA VAL A 118 4.03 14.02 -3.64
C VAL A 118 4.54 14.75 -4.89
N GLU A 119 5.74 14.40 -5.39
CA GLU A 119 6.25 14.93 -6.66
C GLU A 119 5.38 14.51 -7.85
N GLU A 120 4.81 13.30 -7.82
CA GLU A 120 4.01 12.75 -8.90
C GLU A 120 2.54 13.19 -8.86
N PHE A 121 1.98 13.32 -7.66
CA PHE A 121 0.59 13.69 -7.41
C PHE A 121 0.53 14.94 -6.52
N PRO A 122 0.91 16.13 -7.06
CA PRO A 122 1.06 17.34 -6.25
C PRO A 122 -0.25 17.85 -5.63
N ASP A 123 -1.39 17.48 -6.20
CA ASP A 123 -2.72 17.86 -5.70
C ASP A 123 -3.23 16.92 -4.59
N ALA A 124 -2.52 15.81 -4.31
CA ALA A 124 -2.93 14.85 -3.30
C ALA A 124 -2.66 15.36 -1.88
N ILE A 125 -3.63 15.17 -0.99
CA ILE A 125 -3.49 15.49 0.43
C ILE A 125 -2.68 14.38 1.12
N VAL A 126 -1.71 14.76 1.95
CA VAL A 126 -0.92 13.81 2.75
C VAL A 126 -1.51 13.67 4.14
N ILE A 127 -1.81 12.43 4.56
CA ILE A 127 -2.30 12.10 5.90
C ILE A 127 -1.29 11.19 6.61
N CYS A 128 -0.77 11.64 7.76
CA CYS A 128 0.11 10.84 8.60
C CYS A 128 -0.62 10.34 9.85
N THR A 129 -1.03 9.07 9.85
CA THR A 129 -1.60 8.44 11.04
C THR A 129 -0.52 8.13 12.07
N GLN A 130 -0.77 8.45 13.32
CA GLN A 130 0.18 8.31 14.42
C GLN A 130 -0.37 7.40 15.51
N ARG A 131 0.55 6.76 16.24
CA ARG A 131 0.24 5.92 17.40
C ARG A 131 1.34 6.14 18.43
N ASN A 132 0.99 6.03 19.72
CA ASN A 132 1.98 6.04 20.79
C ASN A 132 3.13 5.04 20.47
N PRO A 133 4.41 5.44 20.55
CA PRO A 133 5.54 4.63 20.09
C PRO A 133 5.63 3.23 20.72
N GLU A 134 5.42 3.12 22.03
CA GLU A 134 5.48 1.82 22.73
C GLU A 134 4.35 0.89 22.30
N LYS A 135 3.12 1.44 22.19
CA LYS A 135 1.96 0.69 21.69
C LYS A 135 2.14 0.29 20.22
N TRP A 136 2.78 1.14 19.42
CA TRP A 136 3.12 0.83 18.03
C TRP A 136 4.14 -0.29 17.96
N LEU A 137 5.26 -0.19 18.69
CA LEU A 137 6.32 -1.21 18.69
C LEU A 137 5.78 -2.57 19.10
N LYS A 138 5.03 -2.65 20.20
CA LYS A 138 4.38 -3.90 20.65
C LYS A 138 3.45 -4.47 19.56
N SER A 139 2.67 -3.62 18.90
CA SER A 139 1.77 -4.03 17.82
C SER A 139 2.51 -4.41 16.54
N PHE A 140 3.69 -3.84 16.29
CA PHE A 140 4.52 -4.11 15.12
C PHE A 140 5.29 -5.41 15.30
N GLN A 141 5.86 -5.67 16.49
CA GLN A 141 6.55 -6.92 16.82
C GLN A 141 5.66 -8.15 16.63
N ALA A 142 4.43 -8.12 17.13
CA ALA A 142 3.48 -9.23 16.98
C ALA A 142 3.21 -9.60 15.51
N VAL A 143 3.24 -8.62 14.60
CA VAL A 143 3.09 -8.86 13.16
C VAL A 143 4.43 -9.19 12.51
N GLY A 144 5.51 -8.56 12.97
CA GLY A 144 6.87 -8.76 12.49
C GLY A 144 7.34 -10.21 12.65
N GLU A 145 7.00 -10.87 13.75
CA GLU A 145 7.31 -12.30 13.96
C GLU A 145 6.68 -13.18 12.87
N SER A 146 5.41 -12.93 12.55
CA SER A 146 4.70 -13.64 11.47
C SER A 146 5.32 -13.36 10.09
N ILE A 147 5.70 -12.10 9.84
CA ILE A 147 6.37 -11.70 8.59
C ILE A 147 7.72 -12.42 8.44
N MET A 148 8.53 -12.46 9.50
CA MET A 148 9.84 -13.11 9.48
C MET A 148 9.74 -14.62 9.32
N MET A 149 8.73 -15.24 9.93
CA MET A 149 8.42 -16.66 9.70
C MET A 149 8.06 -16.93 8.24
N LEU A 150 7.17 -16.13 7.65
CA LEU A 150 6.78 -16.31 6.24
C LEU A 150 7.97 -16.10 5.28
N LYS A 151 8.87 -15.17 5.59
CA LYS A 151 10.10 -14.93 4.81
C LYS A 151 11.01 -16.18 4.73
N THR A 152 11.09 -16.99 5.77
CA THR A 152 11.95 -18.19 5.79
C THR A 152 11.32 -19.40 5.10
N LEU A 153 10.02 -19.35 4.81
CA LEU A 153 9.24 -20.44 4.21
C LEU A 153 9.19 -20.43 2.67
N ASN A 154 10.20 -19.86 2.00
CA ASN A 154 10.23 -19.72 0.54
C ASN A 154 9.95 -21.02 -0.23
N LEU A 155 10.43 -22.19 0.24
CA LEU A 155 10.17 -23.48 -0.40
C LEU A 155 8.70 -23.89 -0.31
N VAL A 156 8.09 -23.70 0.87
CA VAL A 156 6.68 -24.01 1.14
C VAL A 156 5.76 -23.07 0.37
N LEU A 157 6.15 -21.80 0.23
CA LEU A 157 5.37 -20.79 -0.49
C LEU A 157 5.60 -20.82 -2.01
N SER A 158 6.57 -21.59 -2.51
CA SER A 158 6.94 -21.63 -3.94
C SER A 158 5.81 -21.97 -4.93
N PRO A 159 4.82 -22.85 -4.63
CA PRO A 159 3.72 -23.09 -5.55
C PRO A 159 2.63 -22.02 -5.49
N LEU A 160 2.64 -21.15 -4.47
CA LEU A 160 1.61 -20.12 -4.28
C LEU A 160 1.92 -18.86 -5.11
N PRO A 161 0.98 -18.39 -5.95
CA PRO A 161 1.16 -17.17 -6.73
C PRO A 161 1.26 -15.94 -5.81
N SER A 162 2.03 -14.94 -6.22
CA SER A 162 2.35 -13.69 -5.49
C SER A 162 3.11 -13.89 -4.16
N VAL A 163 2.62 -14.78 -3.29
CA VAL A 163 3.19 -15.10 -1.97
C VAL A 163 4.60 -15.72 -2.08
N ARG A 164 4.93 -16.43 -3.16
CA ARG A 164 6.30 -16.90 -3.43
C ARG A 164 7.35 -15.78 -3.54
N TYR A 165 6.92 -14.55 -3.84
CA TYR A 165 7.80 -13.39 -3.91
C TYR A 165 7.91 -12.64 -2.58
N PHE A 166 7.20 -13.08 -1.53
CA PHE A 166 7.14 -12.37 -0.26
C PHE A 166 8.51 -12.21 0.40
N GLY A 167 9.36 -13.24 0.36
CA GLY A 167 10.72 -13.14 0.90
C GLY A 167 11.57 -12.08 0.17
N SER A 168 11.47 -12.03 -1.16
CA SER A 168 12.14 -11.01 -1.99
C SER A 168 11.57 -9.61 -1.74
N TRP A 169 10.25 -9.50 -1.55
CA TRP A 169 9.57 -8.27 -1.21
C TRP A 169 10.01 -7.72 0.15
N ILE A 170 10.09 -8.55 1.19
CA ILE A 170 10.64 -8.15 2.50
C ILE A 170 12.11 -7.72 2.36
N ASN A 171 12.93 -8.46 1.62
CA ASN A 171 14.33 -8.09 1.42
C ASN A 171 14.48 -6.73 0.73
N ALA A 172 13.63 -6.42 -0.24
CA ALA A 172 13.64 -5.13 -0.92
C ALA A 172 13.10 -4.01 -0.01
N LEU A 173 12.04 -4.28 0.76
CA LEU A 173 11.46 -3.34 1.73
C LEU A 173 12.49 -2.90 2.79
N MET A 174 13.32 -3.83 3.28
CA MET A 174 14.34 -3.56 4.31
C MET A 174 15.54 -2.75 3.81
N LYS A 175 15.71 -2.57 2.49
CA LYS A 175 16.77 -1.73 1.90
C LYS A 175 16.36 -0.28 1.74
N ARG A 176 15.06 0.00 1.86
CA ARG A 176 14.44 1.29 1.63
C ARG A 176 14.39 2.10 2.92
#